data_AF-A0A0B2NSE7-F1
#
_entry.id   AF-A0A0B2NSE7-F1
#
_cell.length_a   1.000
_cell.length_b   1.000
_cell.length_c   1.000
_cell.angle_alpha   90.00
_cell.angle_beta   90.00
_cell.angle_gamma   90.00
#
_symmetry.space_group_name_H-M   'P 1'
#
loop_
_entity.id
_entity.type
_entity.pdbx_description
1 polymer ?
#
loop_
_entity_poly.entity_id
_entity_poly.type
_entity_poly.pdbx_seq_one_letter_code
_entity_poly.pdbx_strand_id
1 'polypeptide(L)'
;MEGTTPKVFCIGPVIASASCRKDDNECLSWLDSQPSHSVLFLSFGSMGRFSRTQLGEIAIGLEKSEQRFLWVVRSEFENGDSVEPPSLDELLPEGFLERTKEKGMVVRDWAPQAAILSHDSVGGFVTHCGWNSVLEAVCEGVPMVAWPLYAEQKLNKVILVEEMKVGLAVKQNKDGLVSSTELRDRVMELMDSDRGKEIRQRIFKMKISATEAMTKGGSSIMALNRLVEMWREH
;
A
#
# COMPACT_ATOMS: atom_id res chain seq x y z
N MET A 1 -19.96 23.98 -32.27
CA MET A 1 -20.63 23.33 -31.13
C MET A 1 -19.96 23.86 -29.88
N GLU A 2 -20.60 24.80 -29.17
CA GLU A 2 -20.14 25.18 -27.83
C GLU A 2 -20.45 24.01 -26.89
N GLY A 3 -19.44 23.19 -26.61
CA GLY A 3 -19.57 22.15 -25.60
C GLY A 3 -19.57 22.79 -24.23
N THR A 4 -20.67 22.67 -23.49
CA THR A 4 -20.70 23.05 -22.08
C THR A 4 -19.75 22.14 -21.30
N THR A 5 -18.89 22.72 -20.47
CA THR A 5 -17.97 21.95 -19.62
C THR A 5 -18.80 21.08 -18.65
N PRO A 6 -18.55 19.76 -18.57
CA PRO A 6 -19.26 18.89 -17.64
C PRO A 6 -19.07 19.34 -16.18
N LYS A 7 -20.14 19.23 -15.38
CA LYS A 7 -20.06 19.47 -13.94
C LYS A 7 -19.23 18.36 -13.28
N VAL A 8 -18.36 18.73 -12.35
CA VAL A 8 -17.50 17.79 -11.60
C VAL A 8 -18.01 17.66 -10.16
N PHE A 9 -18.15 16.42 -9.69
CA PHE A 9 -18.59 16.10 -8.33
C PHE A 9 -17.52 15.26 -7.61
N CYS A 10 -16.90 15.82 -6.58
CA CYS A 10 -15.90 15.11 -5.78
C CYS A 10 -16.59 14.33 -4.67
N ILE A 11 -16.71 13.01 -4.83
CA ILE A 11 -17.48 12.13 -3.92
C ILE A 11 -16.59 11.17 -3.09
N GLY A 12 -15.27 11.34 -3.14
CA GLY A 12 -14.32 10.45 -2.46
C GLY A 12 -14.09 10.78 -0.98
N PRO A 13 -13.40 9.91 -0.23
CA PRO A 13 -12.90 8.60 -0.65
C PRO A 13 -14.01 7.55 -0.79
N VAL A 14 -14.01 6.83 -1.92
CA VAL A 14 -14.89 5.66 -2.13
C VAL A 14 -14.01 4.42 -2.08
N ILE A 15 -14.01 3.74 -0.93
CA ILE A 15 -13.21 2.53 -0.69
C ILE A 15 -14.12 1.37 -0.32
N ALA A 16 -13.65 0.14 -0.54
CA ALA A 16 -14.35 -1.05 -0.11
C ALA A 16 -14.29 -1.16 1.43
N SER A 17 -15.37 -1.65 2.05
CA SER A 17 -15.32 -2.02 3.47
C SER A 17 -14.38 -3.20 3.67
N ALA A 18 -13.64 -3.23 4.78
CA ALA A 18 -12.88 -4.41 5.19
C ALA A 18 -13.84 -5.61 5.35
N SER A 19 -13.81 -6.53 4.39
CA SER A 19 -14.57 -7.77 4.43
C SER A 19 -13.59 -8.92 4.67
N CYS A 20 -13.79 -9.69 5.75
CA CYS A 20 -12.88 -10.75 6.13
C CYS A 20 -13.34 -12.13 5.58
N ARG A 21 -12.50 -12.83 4.82
CA ARG A 21 -12.62 -14.27 4.49
C ARG A 21 -11.89 -15.12 5.55
N LYS A 22 -11.95 -16.46 5.46
CA LYS A 22 -11.31 -17.35 6.46
C LYS A 22 -9.78 -17.32 6.43
N ASP A 23 -9.15 -17.20 5.27
CA ASP A 23 -7.68 -17.13 5.13
C ASP A 23 -7.11 -15.79 5.62
N ASP A 24 -7.96 -14.77 5.77
CA ASP A 24 -7.62 -13.47 6.34
C ASP A 24 -7.14 -13.61 7.79
N ASN A 25 -7.54 -14.70 8.45
CA ASN A 25 -7.31 -14.89 9.87
C ASN A 25 -5.83 -15.12 10.20
N GLU A 26 -5.02 -15.71 9.31
CA GLU A 26 -3.60 -15.95 9.60
C GLU A 26 -2.80 -14.64 9.62
N CYS A 27 -3.00 -13.78 8.61
CA CYS A 27 -2.37 -12.47 8.55
C CYS A 27 -2.75 -11.62 9.77
N LEU A 28 -4.05 -11.57 10.08
CA LEU A 28 -4.55 -10.78 11.19
C LEU A 28 -4.09 -11.33 12.55
N SER A 29 -4.14 -12.66 12.75
CA SER A 29 -3.63 -13.28 13.99
C SER A 29 -2.13 -13.05 14.18
N TRP A 30 -1.35 -13.03 13.10
CA TRP A 30 0.06 -12.68 13.19
C TRP A 30 0.24 -11.20 13.58
N LEU A 31 -0.54 -10.29 12.99
CA LEU A 31 -0.52 -8.85 13.32
C LEU A 31 -0.96 -8.57 14.77
N ASP A 32 -1.92 -9.32 15.31
CA ASP A 32 -2.38 -9.21 16.71
C ASP A 32 -1.24 -9.41 17.72
N SER A 33 -0.22 -10.21 17.35
CA SER A 33 0.94 -10.47 18.21
C SER A 33 2.05 -9.42 18.09
N GLN A 34 1.91 -8.44 17.19
CA GLN A 34 2.92 -7.41 16.96
C GLN A 34 2.62 -6.12 17.75
N PRO A 35 3.66 -5.35 18.13
CA PRO A 35 3.46 -4.03 18.72
C PRO A 35 2.73 -3.05 17.77
N SER A 36 2.00 -2.11 18.36
CA SER A 36 1.36 -1.00 17.65
C SER A 36 2.34 -0.27 16.72
N HIS A 37 1.90 0.03 15.50
CA HIS A 37 2.64 0.77 14.48
C HIS A 37 4.06 0.24 14.18
N SER A 38 4.30 -1.06 14.34
CA SER A 38 5.62 -1.67 14.18
C SER A 38 5.82 -2.47 12.88
N VAL A 39 4.74 -2.77 12.17
CA VAL A 39 4.75 -3.61 10.97
C VAL A 39 4.70 -2.77 9.71
N LEU A 40 5.62 -3.02 8.80
CA LEU A 40 5.59 -2.55 7.43
C LEU A 40 4.78 -3.52 6.56
N PHE A 41 3.68 -3.06 5.97
CA PHE A 41 2.95 -3.83 4.98
C PHE A 41 3.54 -3.57 3.58
N LEU A 42 3.71 -4.61 2.76
CA LEU A 42 4.16 -4.49 1.37
C LEU A 42 3.19 -5.22 0.44
N SER A 43 2.56 -4.47 -0.46
CA SER A 43 1.65 -5.00 -1.47
C SER A 43 1.67 -4.12 -2.73
N PHE A 44 1.75 -4.78 -3.87
CA PHE A 44 1.88 -4.12 -5.18
C PHE A 44 0.62 -4.28 -6.04
N GLY A 45 -0.53 -4.46 -5.37
CA GLY A 45 -1.82 -4.65 -6.02
C GLY A 45 -1.96 -6.02 -6.68
N SER A 46 -3.03 -6.19 -7.45
CA SER A 46 -3.36 -7.46 -8.10
C SER A 46 -2.49 -7.78 -9.33
N MET A 47 -1.88 -6.77 -9.94
CA MET A 47 -1.11 -6.92 -11.19
C MET A 47 0.39 -6.63 -11.02
N GLY A 48 0.82 -6.08 -9.89
CA GLY A 48 2.23 -5.87 -9.60
C GLY A 48 2.94 -7.22 -9.44
N ARG A 49 3.88 -7.48 -10.34
CA ARG A 49 4.75 -8.66 -10.34
C ARG A 49 6.19 -8.21 -10.43
N PHE A 50 7.08 -9.00 -9.86
CA PHE A 50 8.51 -8.75 -9.90
C PHE A 50 9.29 -9.95 -10.40
N SER A 51 10.40 -9.66 -11.08
CA SER A 51 11.43 -10.64 -11.41
C SER A 51 12.09 -11.19 -10.14
N ARG A 52 12.67 -12.40 -10.23
CA ARG A 52 13.46 -13.01 -9.13
C ARG A 52 14.56 -12.07 -8.61
N THR A 53 15.21 -11.33 -9.51
CA THR A 53 16.23 -10.35 -9.14
C THR A 53 15.67 -9.28 -8.21
N GLN A 54 14.52 -8.68 -8.56
CA GLN A 54 13.92 -7.64 -7.75
C GLN A 54 13.34 -8.20 -6.44
N LEU A 55 12.77 -9.41 -6.45
CA LEU A 55 12.34 -10.10 -5.22
C LEU A 55 13.51 -10.35 -4.27
N GLY A 56 14.69 -10.71 -4.79
CA GLY A 56 15.92 -10.85 -4.01
C GLY A 56 16.36 -9.55 -3.35
N GLU A 57 16.36 -8.44 -4.09
CA GLU A 57 16.67 -7.12 -3.53
C GLU A 57 15.64 -6.69 -2.46
N ILE A 58 14.35 -6.98 -2.66
CA ILE A 58 13.31 -6.70 -1.66
C ILE A 58 13.58 -7.50 -0.38
N ALA A 59 13.80 -8.82 -0.49
CA ALA A 59 14.07 -9.68 0.65
C ALA A 59 15.29 -9.21 1.45
N ILE A 60 16.41 -8.93 0.77
CA ILE A 60 17.63 -8.42 1.42
C ILE A 60 17.39 -7.05 2.07
N GLY A 61 16.63 -6.17 1.44
CA GLY A 61 16.30 -4.85 1.98
C GLY A 61 15.44 -4.94 3.25
N LEU A 62 14.44 -5.82 3.25
CA LEU A 62 13.58 -6.09 4.40
C LEU A 62 14.40 -6.69 5.56
N GLU A 63 15.18 -7.72 5.30
CA GLU A 63 16.03 -8.37 6.31
C GLU A 63 16.99 -7.36 6.97
N LYS A 64 17.66 -6.52 6.15
CA LYS A 64 18.59 -5.49 6.63
C LYS A 64 17.92 -4.30 7.32
N SER A 65 16.63 -4.09 7.12
CA SER A 65 15.90 -3.00 7.80
C SER A 65 15.61 -3.31 9.26
N GLU A 66 15.66 -4.60 9.63
CA GLU A 66 15.30 -5.14 10.94
C GLU A 66 13.87 -4.81 11.43
N GLN A 67 13.06 -4.17 10.58
CA GLN A 67 11.66 -3.87 10.80
C GLN A 67 10.82 -5.14 10.67
N ARG A 68 9.67 -5.17 11.36
CA ARG A 68 8.68 -6.21 11.12
C ARG A 68 7.99 -5.95 9.79
N PHE A 69 7.65 -7.00 9.07
CA PHE A 69 6.99 -6.85 7.78
C PHE A 69 5.95 -7.92 7.50
N LEU A 70 4.92 -7.53 6.75
CA LEU A 70 3.99 -8.45 6.10
C LEU A 70 4.08 -8.17 4.60
N TRP A 71 4.56 -9.14 3.82
CA TRP A 71 4.82 -8.97 2.39
C TRP A 71 3.98 -9.91 1.54
N VAL A 72 3.17 -9.33 0.65
CA VAL A 72 2.44 -10.07 -0.40
C VAL A 72 3.35 -10.22 -1.62
N VAL A 73 3.78 -11.45 -1.90
CA VAL A 73 4.68 -11.78 -3.02
C VAL A 73 3.89 -12.23 -4.23
N ARG A 74 4.23 -11.65 -5.39
CA ARG A 74 3.80 -12.09 -6.72
C ARG A 74 5.00 -12.03 -7.67
N SER A 75 5.18 -13.08 -8.47
CA SER A 75 6.32 -13.20 -9.38
C SER A 75 5.90 -13.19 -10.85
N GLU A 76 6.78 -12.72 -11.73
CA GLU A 76 6.56 -12.73 -13.19
C GLU A 76 6.51 -14.14 -13.81
N PHE A 77 6.99 -15.16 -13.11
CA PHE A 77 7.10 -16.55 -13.62
C PHE A 77 5.77 -17.30 -13.76
N GLU A 78 4.62 -16.66 -13.49
CA GLU A 78 3.30 -17.28 -13.71
C GLU A 78 2.95 -17.51 -15.19
N ASN A 79 3.76 -16.98 -16.13
CA ASN A 79 3.50 -17.06 -17.58
C ASN A 79 4.36 -18.10 -18.34
N GLY A 80 5.03 -19.02 -17.65
CA GLY A 80 5.83 -20.10 -18.27
C GLY A 80 5.14 -21.47 -18.18
N ASP A 81 5.41 -22.36 -19.13
CA ASP A 81 4.85 -23.72 -19.34
C ASP A 81 5.01 -24.72 -18.16
N SER A 82 5.34 -24.27 -16.95
CA SER A 82 5.39 -25.07 -15.73
C SER A 82 3.99 -25.29 -15.15
N VAL A 83 3.65 -26.55 -14.88
CA VAL A 83 2.33 -27.00 -14.39
C VAL A 83 1.98 -26.45 -13.00
N GLU A 84 3.00 -26.12 -12.19
CA GLU A 84 2.83 -25.58 -10.84
C GLU A 84 3.71 -24.34 -10.64
N PRO A 85 3.20 -23.32 -9.93
CA PRO A 85 3.92 -22.07 -9.81
C PRO A 85 4.92 -22.14 -8.64
N PRO A 86 6.12 -21.53 -8.75
CA PRO A 86 7.25 -21.78 -7.86
C PRO A 86 6.94 -21.45 -6.40
N SER A 87 7.50 -22.21 -5.47
CA SER A 87 7.30 -21.99 -4.03
C SER A 87 7.96 -20.69 -3.54
N LEU A 88 7.61 -20.21 -2.34
CA LEU A 88 8.28 -19.03 -1.77
C LEU A 88 9.76 -19.30 -1.50
N ASP A 89 10.13 -20.51 -1.05
CA ASP A 89 11.53 -20.92 -0.86
C ASP A 89 12.32 -20.93 -2.17
N GLU A 90 11.67 -21.25 -3.29
CA GLU A 90 12.30 -21.16 -4.60
C GLU A 90 12.44 -19.72 -5.08
N LEU A 91 11.46 -18.85 -4.79
CA LEU A 91 11.43 -17.46 -5.28
C LEU A 91 12.36 -16.51 -4.51
N LEU A 92 12.58 -16.78 -3.24
CA LEU A 92 13.29 -15.90 -2.31
C LEU A 92 14.72 -16.39 -2.06
N PRO A 93 15.62 -15.52 -1.54
CA PRO A 93 16.96 -15.95 -1.17
C PRO A 93 16.94 -17.12 -0.18
N GLU A 94 17.85 -18.07 -0.35
CA GLU A 94 17.94 -19.27 0.47
C GLU A 94 17.91 -18.94 1.97
N GLY A 95 17.02 -19.60 2.71
CA GLY A 95 16.86 -19.45 4.16
C GLY A 95 16.22 -18.13 4.61
N PHE A 96 15.77 -17.25 3.71
CA PHE A 96 15.17 -15.96 4.07
C PHE A 96 13.95 -16.12 4.99
N LEU A 97 13.05 -17.04 4.68
CA LEU A 97 11.85 -17.28 5.51
C LEU A 97 12.23 -17.71 6.92
N GLU A 98 13.17 -18.63 7.06
CA GLU A 98 13.65 -19.11 8.37
C GLU A 98 14.37 -18.01 9.17
N ARG A 99 15.22 -17.20 8.51
CA ARG A 99 15.92 -16.08 9.17
C ARG A 99 14.98 -14.97 9.63
N THR A 100 13.83 -14.80 8.97
CA THR A 100 12.91 -13.69 9.23
C THR A 100 11.64 -14.10 9.97
N LYS A 101 11.39 -15.39 10.22
CA LYS A 101 10.13 -15.91 10.81
C LYS A 101 9.63 -15.20 12.08
N GLU A 102 10.53 -14.66 12.90
CA GLU A 102 10.18 -13.96 14.14
C GLU A 102 9.71 -12.50 13.92
N LYS A 103 10.02 -11.92 12.75
CA LYS A 103 9.73 -10.52 12.41
C LYS A 103 8.92 -10.35 11.13
N GLY A 104 8.92 -11.35 10.26
CA GLY A 104 8.40 -11.26 8.91
C GLY A 104 7.37 -12.34 8.64
N MET A 105 6.26 -11.94 8.02
CA MET A 105 5.31 -12.84 7.40
C MET A 105 5.33 -12.61 5.89
N VAL A 106 5.46 -13.68 5.13
CA VAL A 106 5.38 -13.64 3.66
C VAL A 106 4.16 -14.43 3.23
N VAL A 107 3.28 -13.77 2.50
CA VAL A 107 2.09 -14.41 1.93
C VAL A 107 2.15 -14.34 0.43
N ARG A 108 1.60 -15.35 -0.21
CA ARG A 108 1.62 -15.49 -1.65
C ARG A 108 0.31 -14.97 -2.24
N ASP A 109 0.42 -14.25 -3.35
CA ASP A 109 -0.67 -13.77 -4.20
C ASP A 109 -1.61 -12.75 -3.52
N TRP A 110 -2.29 -13.09 -2.45
CA TRP A 110 -3.34 -12.25 -1.91
C TRP A 110 -3.34 -12.16 -0.38
N ALA A 111 -3.72 -10.99 0.11
CA ALA A 111 -3.95 -10.72 1.52
C ALA A 111 -5.10 -9.71 1.66
N PRO A 112 -5.81 -9.69 2.80
CA PRO A 112 -6.92 -8.78 3.05
C PRO A 112 -6.43 -7.35 3.32
N GLN A 113 -5.97 -6.67 2.28
CA GLN A 113 -5.31 -5.36 2.38
C GLN A 113 -6.09 -4.33 3.20
N ALA A 114 -7.40 -4.22 3.00
CA ALA A 114 -8.21 -3.28 3.79
C ALA A 114 -8.18 -3.61 5.29
N ALA A 115 -8.29 -4.88 5.68
CA ALA A 115 -8.22 -5.30 7.07
C ALA A 115 -6.81 -5.10 7.66
N ILE A 116 -5.76 -5.43 6.89
CA ILE A 116 -4.37 -5.22 7.28
C ILE A 116 -4.09 -3.73 7.52
N LEU A 117 -4.47 -2.85 6.59
CA LEU A 117 -4.24 -1.41 6.73
C LEU A 117 -5.00 -0.82 7.92
N SER A 118 -6.16 -1.36 8.28
CA SER A 118 -6.93 -0.93 9.46
C SER A 118 -6.36 -1.44 10.80
N HIS A 119 -5.38 -2.35 10.77
CA HIS A 119 -4.83 -2.98 11.96
C HIS A 119 -3.83 -2.07 12.67
N ASP A 120 -3.96 -1.94 13.99
CA ASP A 120 -3.15 -1.02 14.81
C ASP A 120 -1.64 -1.27 14.72
N SER A 121 -1.23 -2.54 14.61
CA SER A 121 0.16 -2.94 14.41
C SER A 121 0.81 -2.42 13.12
N VAL A 122 0.04 -2.02 12.10
CA VAL A 122 0.58 -1.51 10.84
C VAL A 122 1.06 -0.06 11.03
N GLY A 123 2.35 0.15 10.78
CA GLY A 123 3.02 1.45 10.93
C GLY A 123 3.43 2.11 9.62
N GLY A 124 3.40 1.37 8.50
CA GLY A 124 3.74 1.88 7.18
C GLY A 124 3.36 0.93 6.05
N PHE A 125 3.29 1.45 4.82
CA PHE A 125 2.86 0.71 3.64
C PHE A 125 3.76 0.97 2.42
N VAL A 126 4.45 -0.06 1.91
CA VAL A 126 5.11 0.00 0.60
C VAL A 126 4.08 -0.37 -0.46
N THR A 127 3.82 0.56 -1.38
CA THR A 127 2.72 0.44 -2.33
C THR A 127 3.13 0.79 -3.74
N HIS A 128 2.52 0.07 -4.70
CA HIS A 128 2.54 0.42 -6.12
C HIS A 128 1.84 1.74 -6.48
N CYS A 129 1.23 2.44 -5.52
CA CYS A 129 0.54 3.72 -5.74
C CYS A 129 -0.72 3.63 -6.62
N GLY A 130 -1.35 2.46 -6.74
CA GLY A 130 -2.70 2.38 -7.32
C GLY A 130 -3.67 3.23 -6.49
N TRP A 131 -4.54 4.02 -7.14
CA TRP A 131 -5.31 5.05 -6.43
C TRP A 131 -6.20 4.48 -5.30
N ASN A 132 -6.78 3.30 -5.49
CA ASN A 132 -7.55 2.63 -4.43
C ASN A 132 -6.68 2.33 -3.20
N SER A 133 -5.47 1.79 -3.39
CA SER A 133 -4.57 1.49 -2.28
C SER A 133 -4.06 2.75 -1.58
N VAL A 134 -3.89 3.84 -2.33
CA VAL A 134 -3.57 5.16 -1.73
C VAL A 134 -4.74 5.65 -0.87
N LEU A 135 -5.97 5.56 -1.38
CA LEU A 135 -7.16 5.99 -0.63
C LEU A 135 -7.39 5.14 0.63
N GLU A 136 -7.21 3.82 0.56
CA GLU A 136 -7.29 2.92 1.71
C GLU A 136 -6.27 3.33 2.79
N ALA A 137 -5.01 3.54 2.41
CA ALA A 137 -3.96 3.94 3.35
C ALA A 137 -4.20 5.32 3.96
N VAL A 138 -4.73 6.28 3.19
CA VAL A 138 -5.13 7.61 3.70
C VAL A 138 -6.28 7.50 4.68
N CYS A 139 -7.31 6.71 4.37
CA CYS A 139 -8.44 6.49 5.26
C CYS A 139 -8.02 5.80 6.55
N GLU A 140 -6.97 4.97 6.52
CA GLU A 140 -6.45 4.33 7.72
C GLU A 140 -5.31 5.08 8.42
N GLY A 141 -4.78 6.14 7.80
CA GLY A 141 -3.71 6.94 8.39
C GLY A 141 -2.34 6.24 8.35
N VAL A 142 -2.14 5.34 7.39
CA VAL A 142 -0.90 4.55 7.25
C VAL A 142 0.07 5.24 6.28
N PRO A 143 1.24 5.72 6.75
CA PRO A 143 2.20 6.43 5.90
C PRO A 143 2.83 5.49 4.87
N MET A 144 3.27 6.02 3.73
CA MET A 144 3.60 5.19 2.57
C MET A 144 5.05 5.31 2.07
N VAL A 145 5.60 4.21 1.55
CA VAL A 145 6.72 4.22 0.60
C VAL A 145 6.14 3.95 -0.80
N ALA A 146 6.23 4.95 -1.65
CA ALA A 146 5.68 4.98 -2.99
C ALA A 146 6.65 4.33 -4.00
N TRP A 147 6.18 3.26 -4.64
CA TRP A 147 6.93 2.47 -5.61
C TRP A 147 6.07 2.15 -6.84
N PRO A 148 5.83 3.12 -7.73
CA PRO A 148 4.93 2.94 -8.88
C PRO A 148 5.51 1.97 -9.92
N LEU A 149 4.62 1.19 -10.55
CA LEU A 149 4.97 0.15 -11.51
C LEU A 149 4.36 0.42 -12.91
N TYR A 150 3.08 0.76 -13.01
CA TYR A 150 2.34 0.85 -14.28
C TYR A 150 1.22 1.92 -14.24
N ALA A 151 0.50 2.07 -15.37
CA ALA A 151 -0.63 2.99 -15.53
C ALA A 151 -0.32 4.42 -15.03
N GLU A 152 -1.23 5.03 -14.26
CA GLU A 152 -1.12 6.38 -13.73
C GLU A 152 -0.35 6.45 -12.39
N GLN A 153 0.18 5.33 -11.90
CA GLN A 153 0.81 5.25 -10.57
C GLN A 153 2.00 6.20 -10.40
N LYS A 154 2.73 6.51 -11.48
CA LYS A 154 3.82 7.49 -11.45
C LYS A 154 3.31 8.90 -11.14
N LEU A 155 2.11 9.25 -11.62
CA LEU A 155 1.43 10.50 -11.28
C LEU A 155 0.92 10.45 -9.84
N ASN A 156 0.28 9.34 -9.44
CA ASN A 156 -0.19 9.17 -8.06
C ASN A 156 0.95 9.28 -7.05
N LYS A 157 2.15 8.77 -7.37
CA LYS A 157 3.38 8.95 -6.57
C LYS A 157 3.71 10.42 -6.36
N VAL A 158 3.63 11.26 -7.40
CA VAL A 158 3.89 12.71 -7.30
C VAL A 158 2.87 13.35 -6.35
N ILE A 159 1.58 13.05 -6.53
CA ILE A 159 0.52 13.57 -5.65
C ILE A 159 0.76 13.14 -4.20
N LEU A 160 1.05 11.85 -3.96
CA LEU A 160 1.28 11.28 -2.63
C LEU A 160 2.48 11.93 -1.91
N VAL A 161 3.60 12.10 -2.61
CA VAL A 161 4.88 12.53 -2.02
C VAL A 161 5.02 14.05 -1.99
N GLU A 162 4.65 14.75 -3.07
CA GLU A 162 4.93 16.18 -3.23
C GLU A 162 3.77 17.05 -2.73
N GLU A 163 2.53 16.69 -3.08
CA GLU A 163 1.33 17.47 -2.72
C GLU A 163 0.79 17.07 -1.34
N MET A 164 0.45 15.79 -1.19
CA MET A 164 -0.09 15.25 0.06
C MET A 164 0.98 15.14 1.13
N LYS A 165 2.25 14.92 0.76
CA LYS A 165 3.39 14.74 1.69
C LYS A 165 3.14 13.68 2.76
N VAL A 166 2.52 12.57 2.35
CA VAL A 166 2.16 11.44 3.22
C VAL A 166 3.03 10.19 2.98
N GLY A 167 4.15 10.37 2.30
CA GLY A 167 5.08 9.27 2.06
C GLY A 167 6.41 9.69 1.45
N LEU A 168 7.23 8.68 1.21
CA LEU A 168 8.55 8.75 0.57
C LEU A 168 8.50 8.02 -0.76
N ALA A 169 9.38 8.34 -1.72
CA ALA A 169 9.49 7.58 -2.97
C ALA A 169 10.80 6.81 -3.02
N VAL A 170 10.73 5.56 -3.51
CA VAL A 170 11.95 4.80 -3.86
C VAL A 170 12.63 5.41 -5.09
N LYS A 171 13.95 5.27 -5.13
CA LYS A 171 14.75 5.54 -6.32
C LYS A 171 14.99 4.23 -7.10
N GLN A 172 14.63 4.25 -8.38
CA GLN A 172 14.97 3.18 -9.31
C GLN A 172 16.26 3.53 -10.04
N ASN A 173 17.08 2.52 -10.34
CA ASN A 173 18.23 2.66 -11.21
C ASN A 173 17.78 2.77 -12.68
N LYS A 174 18.75 2.83 -13.62
CA LYS A 174 18.46 2.97 -15.06
C LYS A 174 17.66 1.79 -15.64
N ASP A 175 17.73 0.63 -15.00
CA ASP A 175 17.05 -0.59 -15.41
C ASP A 175 15.69 -0.77 -14.71
N GLY A 176 15.25 0.22 -13.93
CA GLY A 176 13.99 0.16 -13.18
C GLY A 176 14.08 -0.63 -11.86
N LEU A 177 15.27 -1.10 -11.47
CA LEU A 177 15.49 -1.87 -10.25
C LEU A 177 15.64 -0.94 -9.04
N VAL A 178 15.01 -1.30 -7.93
CA VAL A 178 15.27 -0.71 -6.61
C VAL A 178 16.22 -1.63 -5.86
N SER A 179 17.34 -1.08 -5.39
CA SER A 179 18.30 -1.86 -4.60
C SER A 179 17.79 -2.10 -3.18
N SER A 180 18.27 -3.17 -2.59
CA SER A 180 18.07 -3.53 -1.19
C SER A 180 18.45 -2.39 -0.24
N THR A 181 19.53 -1.67 -0.53
CA THR A 181 19.94 -0.48 0.23
C THR A 181 18.90 0.64 0.15
N GLU A 182 18.42 0.97 -1.05
CA GLU A 182 17.40 2.03 -1.21
C GLU A 182 16.09 1.65 -0.51
N LEU A 183 15.63 0.39 -0.64
CA LEU A 183 14.43 -0.07 0.05
C LEU A 183 14.62 0.00 1.57
N ARG A 184 15.72 -0.54 2.09
CA ARG A 184 16.06 -0.48 3.51
C ARG A 184 16.02 0.96 4.03
N ASP A 185 16.70 1.88 3.34
CA ASP A 185 16.82 3.27 3.77
C ASP A 185 15.46 3.98 3.79
N ARG A 186 14.62 3.76 2.76
CA ARG A 186 13.26 4.32 2.72
C ARG A 186 12.36 3.74 3.80
N VAL A 187 12.48 2.44 4.07
CA VAL A 187 11.73 1.77 5.15
C VAL A 187 12.13 2.32 6.51
N MET A 188 13.44 2.39 6.80
CA MET A 188 13.93 2.96 8.05
C MET A 188 13.55 4.42 8.21
N GLU A 189 13.68 5.22 7.15
CA GLU A 189 13.28 6.64 7.19
C GLU A 189 11.78 6.81 7.47
N LEU A 190 10.92 5.95 6.90
CA LEU A 190 9.48 6.01 7.17
C LEU A 190 9.14 5.59 8.60
N MET A 191 9.74 4.48 9.07
CA MET A 191 9.34 3.83 10.32
C MET A 191 10.00 4.45 11.54
N ASP A 192 11.28 4.81 11.45
CA ASP A 192 12.16 5.16 12.56
C ASP A 192 13.03 6.41 12.27
N SER A 193 12.39 7.50 11.83
CA SER A 193 13.05 8.81 11.72
C SER A 193 12.10 9.95 12.07
N ASP A 194 12.65 11.13 12.33
CA ASP A 194 11.84 12.33 12.59
C ASP A 194 10.99 12.72 11.38
N ARG A 195 11.51 12.55 10.16
CA ARG A 195 10.73 12.75 8.94
C ARG A 195 9.58 11.75 8.84
N GLY A 196 9.79 10.50 9.24
CA GLY A 196 8.74 9.49 9.34
C GLY A 196 7.63 9.89 10.34
N LYS A 197 8.01 10.45 11.49
CA LYS A 197 7.06 10.99 12.48
C LYS A 197 6.24 12.15 11.92
N GLU A 198 6.86 13.08 11.19
CA GLU A 198 6.16 14.19 10.53
C GLU A 198 5.14 13.69 9.50
N ILE A 199 5.53 12.71 8.68
CA ILE A 199 4.65 12.08 7.69
C ILE A 199 3.45 11.41 8.40
N ARG A 200 3.70 10.68 9.50
CA ARG A 200 2.65 10.01 10.29
C ARG A 200 1.65 11.01 10.88
N GLN A 201 2.12 12.13 11.43
CA GLN A 201 1.25 13.20 11.93
C GLN A 201 0.40 13.81 10.81
N ARG A 202 0.98 13.98 9.62
CA ARG A 202 0.29 14.55 8.47
C ARG A 202 -0.79 13.63 7.93
N ILE A 203 -0.50 12.36 7.73
CA ILE A 203 -1.49 11.41 7.23
C ILE A 203 -2.62 11.17 8.25
N PHE A 204 -2.32 11.23 9.56
CA PHE A 204 -3.36 11.17 10.60
C PHE A 204 -4.38 12.31 10.47
N LYS A 205 -3.93 13.54 10.18
CA LYS A 205 -4.85 14.67 9.88
C LYS A 205 -5.68 14.41 8.63
N MET A 206 -5.09 13.78 7.60
CA MET A 206 -5.82 13.42 6.39
C MET A 206 -6.85 12.32 6.63
N LYS A 207 -6.58 11.33 7.50
CA LYS A 207 -7.56 10.33 7.96
C LYS A 207 -8.79 10.99 8.58
N ILE A 208 -8.58 11.98 9.44
CA ILE A 208 -9.67 12.76 10.05
C ILE A 208 -10.49 13.47 8.96
N SER A 209 -9.84 14.23 8.07
CA SER A 209 -10.54 14.94 7.00
C SER A 209 -11.27 14.01 6.01
N ALA A 210 -10.69 12.85 5.71
CA ALA A 210 -11.32 11.81 4.89
C ALA A 210 -12.60 11.28 5.56
N THR A 211 -12.56 11.05 6.87
CA THR A 211 -13.72 10.63 7.67
C THR A 211 -14.80 11.72 7.68
N GLU A 212 -14.41 12.97 7.94
CA GLU A 212 -15.32 14.13 7.96
C GLU A 212 -16.04 14.32 6.62
N ALA A 213 -15.32 14.20 5.49
CA ALA A 213 -15.88 14.33 4.15
C ALA A 213 -17.01 13.32 3.87
N MET A 214 -16.95 12.13 4.47
CA MET A 214 -17.89 11.03 4.29
C MET A 214 -19.02 10.99 5.34
N THR A 215 -18.97 11.85 6.36
CA THR A 215 -20.03 11.93 7.38
C THR A 215 -21.29 12.63 6.86
N LYS A 216 -22.41 12.52 7.60
CA LYS A 216 -23.64 13.25 7.27
C LYS A 216 -23.39 14.76 7.29
N GLY A 217 -23.56 15.41 6.14
CA GLY A 217 -23.25 16.84 5.96
C GLY A 217 -21.81 17.12 5.53
N GLY A 218 -20.97 16.08 5.41
CA GLY A 218 -19.63 16.15 4.83
C GLY A 218 -19.65 16.52 3.36
N SER A 219 -18.53 17.06 2.88
CA SER A 219 -18.39 17.59 1.51
C SER A 219 -18.72 16.56 0.43
N SER A 220 -18.28 15.32 0.58
CA SER A 220 -18.48 14.26 -0.40
C SER A 220 -19.91 13.74 -0.42
N ILE A 221 -20.54 13.60 0.76
CA ILE A 221 -21.97 13.26 0.86
C ILE A 221 -22.84 14.36 0.26
N MET A 222 -22.52 15.63 0.50
CA MET A 222 -23.23 16.74 -0.14
C MET A 222 -23.04 16.76 -1.65
N ALA A 223 -21.82 16.50 -2.16
CA ALA A 223 -21.56 16.42 -3.59
C ALA A 223 -22.34 15.27 -4.25
N LEU A 224 -22.41 14.11 -3.59
CA LEU A 224 -23.19 12.96 -4.05
C LEU A 224 -24.69 13.27 -4.04
N ASN A 225 -25.22 13.91 -3.00
CA ASN A 225 -26.62 14.31 -2.95
C ASN A 225 -26.99 15.25 -4.10
N ARG A 226 -26.15 16.24 -4.40
CA ARG A 226 -26.34 17.15 -5.55
C ARG A 226 -26.33 16.40 -6.88
N LEU A 227 -25.46 15.40 -7.03
CA LEU A 227 -25.44 14.54 -8.22
C LEU A 227 -26.76 13.76 -8.35
N VAL A 228 -27.25 13.18 -7.27
CA VAL A 228 -28.52 12.43 -7.24
C VAL A 228 -29.72 13.34 -7.51
N GLU A 229 -29.74 14.55 -6.97
CA GLU A 229 -30.77 15.56 -7.26
C GLU A 229 -30.80 15.90 -8.75
N MET A 230 -29.64 16.17 -9.35
CA MET A 230 -29.54 16.45 -10.78
C MET A 230 -30.06 15.30 -11.65
N TRP A 231 -29.88 14.05 -11.23
CA TRP A 231 -30.44 12.87 -11.93
C TRP A 231 -31.94 12.69 -11.76
N ARG A 232 -32.55 13.23 -10.69
CA ARG A 232 -34.00 13.18 -10.50
C ARG A 232 -34.75 14.26 -11.28
N GLU A 233 -34.05 15.30 -11.68
CA GLU A 233 -34.59 16.40 -12.50
C GLU A 233 -34.62 16.07 -14.00
N HIS A 234 -34.06 14.92 -14.41
CA HIS A 234 -34.03 14.42 -15.79
C HIS A 234 -34.77 13.08 -15.89
#